data_AF-A0A972CE71-F1
#
_entry.id   AF-A0A972CE71-F1
#
_cell.length_a   1.000
_cell.length_b   1.000
_cell.length_c   1.000
_cell.angle_alpha   90.00
_cell.angle_beta   90.00
_cell.angle_gamma   90.00
#
_symmetry.space_group_name_H-M   'P 1'
#
loop_
_entity.id
_entity.type
_entity.pdbx_description
1 polymer ?
#
loop_
_entity_poly.entity_id
_entity_poly.type
_entity_poly.pdbx_seq_one_letter_code
_entity_poly.pdbx_strand_id
1 'polypeptide(L)'
;MQYSLKIRNPVMVLILSFITCGIYGWIVIYQISDEIRQFTGDQSISPGLELLLCIVTCNLYLIYWCYKYSKLIYDMQLRTGVNMPNDISTVALILPIFGLYVISLLLMQSELNRVWVKLSEN
;
A
#
# COMPACT_ATOMS: atom_id res chain seq x y z
N MET A 1 -8.00 -13.58 15.38
CA MET A 1 -7.21 -13.25 14.17
C MET A 1 -6.18 -12.22 14.59
N GLN A 2 -4.90 -12.56 14.58
CA GLN A 2 -3.84 -11.70 15.10
C GLN A 2 -3.37 -10.79 13.95
N TYR A 3 -4.02 -9.64 13.80
CA TYR A 3 -3.58 -8.63 12.83
C TYR A 3 -2.18 -8.16 13.24
N SER A 4 -1.23 -8.15 12.31
CA SER A 4 0.03 -7.45 12.52
C SER A 4 -0.24 -5.95 12.39
N LEU A 5 -0.78 -5.32 13.46
CA LEU A 5 -1.02 -3.88 13.58
C LEU A 5 0.32 -3.14 13.63
N LYS A 6 1.04 -3.13 12.51
CA LYS A 6 2.38 -2.58 12.41
C LYS A 6 2.28 -1.17 11.86
N ILE A 7 2.13 -0.20 12.75
CA ILE A 7 2.23 1.22 12.39
C ILE A 7 3.68 1.46 11.94
N ARG A 8 3.87 1.83 10.67
CA ARG A 8 5.20 2.08 10.09
C ARG A 8 5.38 3.56 9.83
N ASN A 9 6.59 4.08 10.02
CA ASN A 9 6.85 5.46 9.63
C ASN A 9 6.85 5.58 8.08
N PRO A 10 5.92 6.32 7.47
CA PRO A 10 5.84 6.43 6.01
C PRO A 10 7.07 7.13 5.42
N VAL A 11 7.78 7.96 6.19
CA VAL A 11 9.05 8.58 5.76
C VAL A 11 10.16 7.55 5.59
N MET A 12 10.11 6.45 6.35
CA MET A 12 11.07 5.35 6.20
C MET A 12 10.94 4.67 4.84
N VAL A 13 9.73 4.63 4.26
CA VAL A 13 9.49 4.13 2.89
C VAL A 13 10.24 4.96 1.86
N LEU A 14 10.23 6.28 1.99
CA LEU A 14 10.96 7.19 1.12
C LEU A 14 12.47 7.01 1.24
N ILE A 15 12.99 7.09 2.48
CA ILE A 15 14.43 7.06 2.77
C ILE A 15 15.04 5.73 2.32
N LEU A 16 14.42 4.61 2.70
CA LEU A 16 14.94 3.29 2.36
C LEU A 16 14.83 2.99 0.86
N SER A 17 13.78 3.46 0.18
CA SER A 17 13.69 3.32 -1.27
C SER A 17 14.81 4.08 -1.99
N PHE A 18 15.23 5.24 -1.47
CA PHE A 18 16.36 5.96 -2.04
C PHE A 18 17.71 5.27 -1.74
N ILE A 19 17.93 4.83 -0.50
CA ILE A 19 19.18 4.16 -0.08
C ILE A 19 19.37 2.81 -0.80
N THR A 20 18.29 2.08 -1.04
CA THR A 20 18.32 0.75 -1.67
C THR A 20 18.14 0.78 -3.19
N CYS A 21 18.23 1.96 -3.82
CA CYS A 21 18.02 2.13 -5.26
C CYS A 21 16.69 1.55 -5.77
N GLY A 22 15.62 1.69 -4.99
CA GLY A 22 14.26 1.23 -5.34
C GLY A 22 13.92 -0.20 -4.91
N ILE A 23 14.89 -1.01 -4.46
CA ILE A 23 14.65 -2.40 -4.02
C ILE A 23 13.68 -2.45 -2.83
N TYR A 24 13.77 -1.50 -1.91
CA TYR A 24 12.85 -1.44 -0.77
C TYR A 24 11.38 -1.23 -1.19
N GLY A 25 11.13 -0.57 -2.33
CA GLY A 25 9.77 -0.42 -2.86
C GLY A 25 9.07 -1.76 -3.09
N TRP A 26 9.82 -2.78 -3.52
CA TRP A 26 9.32 -4.14 -3.72
C TRP A 26 8.89 -4.82 -2.43
N ILE A 27 9.65 -4.59 -1.36
CA ILE A 27 9.32 -5.09 -0.03
C ILE A 27 8.01 -4.46 0.46
N VAL A 28 7.83 -3.15 0.23
CA VAL A 28 6.62 -2.43 0.64
C VAL A 28 5.39 -2.89 -0.15
N ILE A 29 5.52 -3.15 -1.45
CA ILE A 29 4.44 -3.73 -2.27
C ILE A 29 3.96 -5.07 -1.70
N TYR A 30 4.90 -5.96 -1.36
CA TYR A 30 4.57 -7.24 -0.74
C TYR A 30 3.87 -7.05 0.61
N GLN A 31 4.41 -6.19 1.46
CA GLN A 31 3.88 -5.96 2.81
C GLN A 31 2.47 -5.36 2.79
N ILE A 32 2.24 -4.32 1.98
CA ILE A 32 0.91 -3.74 1.83
C ILE A 32 -0.05 -4.80 1.28
N SER A 33 0.36 -5.57 0.28
CA SER A 33 -0.52 -6.59 -0.31
C SER A 33 -0.94 -7.65 0.71
N ASP A 34 0.00 -8.10 1.54
CA ASP A 34 -0.23 -9.09 2.59
C ASP A 34 -1.12 -8.53 3.71
N GLU A 35 -0.89 -7.28 4.13
CA GLU A 35 -1.73 -6.58 5.11
C GLU A 35 -3.18 -6.44 4.65
N ILE A 36 -3.40 -6.01 3.41
CA ILE A 36 -4.75 -5.89 2.84
C ILE A 36 -5.42 -7.27 2.78
N ARG A 37 -4.71 -8.29 2.29
CA ARG A 37 -5.23 -9.67 2.23
C ARG A 37 -5.67 -10.17 3.60
N GLN A 38 -4.84 -9.97 4.62
CA GLN A 38 -5.14 -10.40 5.99
C GLN A 38 -6.34 -9.65 6.56
N PHE A 39 -6.49 -8.36 6.24
CA PHE A 39 -7.62 -7.57 6.68
C PHE A 39 -8.93 -7.95 5.98
N THR A 40 -8.92 -8.05 4.65
CA THR A 40 -10.12 -8.33 3.85
C THR A 40 -10.51 -9.80 3.88
N GLY A 41 -9.58 -10.70 4.20
CA GLY A 41 -9.76 -12.15 4.08
C GLY A 41 -9.82 -12.64 2.63
N ASP A 42 -9.51 -11.78 1.66
CA ASP A 42 -9.65 -12.07 0.24
C ASP A 42 -8.50 -12.95 -0.28
N GLN A 43 -8.78 -14.22 -0.53
CA GLN A 43 -7.80 -15.19 -1.03
C GLN A 43 -7.40 -14.95 -2.50
N SER A 44 -8.11 -14.08 -3.23
CA SER A 44 -7.71 -13.68 -4.58
C SER A 44 -6.45 -12.81 -4.60
N ILE A 45 -6.14 -12.14 -3.48
CA ILE A 45 -4.94 -11.35 -3.31
C ILE A 45 -3.77 -12.29 -2.96
N SER A 46 -2.78 -12.36 -3.86
CA SER A 46 -1.54 -13.09 -3.64
C SER A 46 -0.35 -12.12 -3.65
N PRO A 47 0.20 -11.74 -2.47
CA PRO A 47 1.29 -10.77 -2.37
C PRO A 47 2.53 -11.13 -3.19
N GLY A 48 2.85 -12.42 -3.27
CA GLY A 48 3.95 -12.92 -4.09
C GLY A 48 3.69 -12.80 -5.59
N LEU A 49 2.44 -13.04 -6.03
CA LEU A 49 2.06 -12.88 -7.43
C LEU A 49 2.06 -11.40 -7.84
N GLU A 50 1.53 -10.53 -6.99
CA GLU A 50 1.47 -9.08 -7.20
C GLU A 50 2.88 -8.49 -7.36
N LEU A 51 3.82 -8.92 -6.51
CA LEU A 51 5.23 -8.55 -6.62
C LEU A 51 5.87 -9.12 -7.90
N LEU A 52 5.63 -10.40 -8.21
CA LEU A 52 6.14 -11.03 -9.42
C LEU A 52 5.66 -10.29 -10.68
N LEU A 53 4.40 -9.89 -10.73
CA LEU A 53 3.84 -9.11 -11.83
C LEU A 53 4.51 -7.74 -11.96
N CYS A 54 4.82 -7.06 -10.85
CA CYS A 54 5.59 -5.81 -10.88
C CYS A 54 6.97 -6.02 -11.52
N ILE A 55 7.66 -7.14 -11.22
CA ILE A 55 8.98 -7.46 -11.77
C ILE A 55 8.89 -7.84 -13.26
N VAL A 56 7.99 -8.76 -13.60
CA VAL A 56 7.84 -9.30 -14.97
C VAL A 56 7.38 -8.23 -15.97
N THR A 57 6.57 -7.28 -15.52
CA THR A 57 6.08 -6.17 -16.37
C THR A 57 6.99 -4.94 -16.33
N CYS A 58 8.20 -5.04 -15.77
CA CYS A 58 9.15 -3.94 -15.65
C CYS A 58 8.53 -2.69 -14.98
N ASN A 59 7.80 -2.89 -13.87
CA ASN A 59 7.05 -1.87 -13.12
C ASN A 59 5.85 -1.23 -13.85
N LEU A 60 5.43 -1.71 -15.03
CA LEU A 60 4.17 -1.23 -15.63
C LEU A 60 2.96 -1.64 -14.78
N TYR A 61 2.96 -2.87 -14.27
CA TYR A 61 1.92 -3.35 -13.37
C TYR A 61 1.87 -2.55 -12.06
N LEU A 62 2.98 -1.95 -11.64
CA LEU A 62 3.04 -1.13 -10.42
C LEU A 62 2.02 0.02 -10.45
N ILE A 63 1.81 0.62 -11.63
CA ILE A 63 0.86 1.73 -11.81
C ILE A 63 -0.56 1.25 -11.51
N TYR A 64 -0.94 0.10 -12.07
CA TYR A 64 -2.23 -0.54 -11.81
C TYR A 64 -2.36 -0.97 -10.34
N TRP A 65 -1.30 -1.55 -9.79
CA TRP A 65 -1.24 -1.98 -8.39
C TRP A 65 -1.49 -0.79 -7.45
N CYS A 66 -0.81 0.34 -7.64
CA CYS A 66 -1.00 1.54 -6.83
C CYS A 66 -2.45 2.02 -6.82
N TYR A 67 -3.12 2.02 -7.98
CA TYR A 67 -4.52 2.38 -8.08
C TYR A 67 -5.44 1.39 -7.35
N LYS A 68 -5.33 0.09 -7.67
CA LYS A 68 -6.16 -0.99 -7.10
C LYS A 68 -6.05 -1.02 -5.58
N TYR A 69 -4.83 -1.00 -5.06
CA TYR A 69 -4.57 -1.11 -3.62
C TYR A 69 -4.96 0.17 -2.88
N SER A 70 -4.87 1.36 -3.50
CA SER A 70 -5.39 2.59 -2.90
C SER A 70 -6.91 2.56 -2.75
N LYS A 71 -7.65 1.99 -3.71
CA LYS A 71 -9.09 1.78 -3.60
C LYS A 71 -9.43 0.81 -2.46
N LEU A 72 -8.68 -0.28 -2.33
CA LEU A 72 -8.86 -1.22 -1.22
C LEU A 72 -8.61 -0.56 0.14
N ILE A 73 -7.58 0.29 0.25
CA ILE A 73 -7.31 1.09 1.47
C ILE A 73 -8.48 2.02 1.79
N TYR A 74 -9.03 2.71 0.78
CA TYR A 74 -10.20 3.54 0.96
C TYR A 74 -11.43 2.74 1.45
N ASP A 75 -11.67 1.56 0.88
CA ASP A 75 -12.75 0.67 1.34
C ASP A 75 -12.53 0.20 2.79
N MET A 76 -11.29 -0.06 3.19
CA MET A 76 -10.94 -0.38 4.57
C MET A 76 -11.21 0.78 5.52
N GLN A 77 -10.89 2.02 5.12
CA GLN A 77 -11.21 3.22 5.91
C GLN A 77 -12.70 3.36 6.15
N LEU A 78 -13.53 3.09 5.13
CA LEU A 78 -14.99 3.11 5.25
C LEU A 78 -15.48 2.03 6.21
N ARG A 79 -14.97 0.80 6.12
CA ARG A 79 -15.37 -0.33 6.97
C ARG A 79 -14.96 -0.16 8.43
N THR A 80 -13.83 0.51 8.69
CA THR A 80 -13.30 0.72 10.04
C THR A 80 -13.78 2.01 10.71
N GLY A 81 -14.50 2.87 9.97
CA GLY A 81 -15.01 4.13 10.50
C GLY A 81 -13.91 5.14 10.80
N VAL A 82 -12.86 5.19 9.96
CA VAL A 82 -11.82 6.23 10.05
C VAL A 82 -12.48 7.60 9.82
N ASN A 83 -12.18 8.56 10.70
CA ASN A 83 -12.67 9.93 10.57
C ASN A 83 -12.14 10.56 9.27
N MET A 84 -13.05 10.99 8.39
CA MET A 84 -12.74 11.57 7.07
C MET A 84 -11.92 10.62 6.16
N PRO A 85 -12.56 9.60 5.57
CA PRO A 85 -11.94 8.72 4.58
C PRO A 85 -11.37 9.51 3.41
N ASN A 86 -10.20 9.13 2.92
CA ASN A 86 -9.48 9.86 1.87
C ASN A 86 -9.14 8.93 0.71
N ASP A 87 -9.70 9.20 -0.46
CA ASP A 87 -9.43 8.41 -1.66
C ASP A 87 -8.21 8.96 -2.42
N ILE A 88 -7.07 8.33 -2.20
CA ILE A 88 -5.80 8.72 -2.84
C ILE A 88 -5.57 8.02 -4.20
N SER A 89 -6.52 7.21 -4.68
CA SER A 89 -6.32 6.28 -5.81
C SER A 89 -5.91 6.98 -7.11
N THR A 90 -6.50 8.13 -7.42
CA THR A 90 -6.16 8.90 -8.62
C THR A 90 -4.74 9.47 -8.54
N VAL A 91 -4.35 9.98 -7.37
CA VAL A 91 -3.00 10.51 -7.14
C VAL A 91 -1.98 9.38 -7.20
N ALA A 92 -2.28 8.25 -6.58
CA ALA A 92 -1.45 7.06 -6.56
C ALA A 92 -1.25 6.44 -7.96
N LEU A 93 -2.21 6.62 -8.88
CA LEU A 93 -2.11 6.23 -10.30
C LEU A 93 -1.20 7.17 -11.11
N ILE A 94 -1.31 8.48 -10.89
CA ILE A 94 -0.62 9.48 -11.73
C ILE A 94 0.87 9.57 -11.38
N LEU A 95 1.24 9.50 -10.11
CA LEU A 95 2.63 9.66 -9.66
C LEU A 95 3.60 8.63 -10.28
N PRO A 96 3.29 7.32 -10.35
CA PRO A 96 4.16 6.32 -10.98
C PRO A 96 4.45 6.59 -12.46
N ILE A 97 3.52 7.23 -13.19
CA ILE A 97 3.70 7.59 -14.61
C ILE A 97 4.89 8.54 -14.79
N PHE A 98 5.13 9.41 -13.80
CA PHE A 98 6.26 10.34 -13.77
C PHE A 98 7.50 9.78 -13.05
N GLY A 99 7.53 8.48 -12.76
CA GLY A 99 8.61 7.85 -12.01
C GLY A 99 8.58 8.11 -10.50
N LEU A 100 7.51 8.72 -9.98
CA LEU A 100 7.34 9.08 -8.57
C LEU A 100 6.59 8.02 -7.76
N TYR A 101 6.71 6.74 -8.12
CA TYR A 101 5.95 5.64 -7.49
C TYR A 101 6.21 5.50 -5.97
N VAL A 102 7.39 5.89 -5.50
CA VAL A 102 7.74 5.86 -4.07
C VAL A 102 6.83 6.79 -3.26
N ILE A 103 6.39 7.91 -3.85
CA ILE A 103 5.44 8.83 -3.20
C ILE A 103 4.07 8.15 -3.09
N SER A 104 3.62 7.42 -4.11
CA SER A 104 2.39 6.61 -4.00
C SER A 104 2.48 5.61 -2.87
N LEU A 105 3.60 4.88 -2.73
CA LEU A 105 3.80 3.92 -1.63
C LEU A 105 3.79 4.59 -0.26
N LEU A 106 4.39 5.77 -0.14
CA LEU A 106 4.38 6.58 1.09
C LEU A 106 2.95 6.97 1.48
N LEU A 107 2.17 7.50 0.52
CA LEU A 107 0.79 7.91 0.75
C LEU A 107 -0.07 6.72 1.16
N MET A 108 0.06 5.60 0.46
CA MET A 108 -0.65 4.35 0.80
C MET A 108 -0.30 3.86 2.20
N GLN A 109 0.98 3.86 2.57
CA GLN A 109 1.39 3.48 3.93
C GLN A 109 0.81 4.43 4.98
N SER A 110 0.72 5.73 4.69
CA SER A 110 0.11 6.73 5.58
C SER A 110 -1.39 6.47 5.78
N GLU A 111 -2.14 6.25 4.69
CA GLU A 111 -3.58 5.99 4.73
C GLU A 111 -3.90 4.65 5.41
N LEU A 112 -3.06 3.63 5.18
CA LEU A 112 -3.18 2.33 5.83
C LEU A 112 -2.88 2.41 7.34
N ASN A 113 -1.89 3.22 7.75
CA ASN A 113 -1.64 3.47 9.16
C ASN A 113 -2.83 4.11 9.88
N ARG A 114 -3.60 4.99 9.22
CA ARG A 114 -4.82 5.58 9.81
C ARG A 114 -5.85 4.51 10.15
N VAL A 115 -5.99 3.50 9.29
CA VAL A 115 -6.83 2.32 9.55
C VAL A 115 -6.33 1.57 10.77
N TRP A 116 -5.02 1.31 10.85
CA TRP A 116 -4.43 0.60 11.99
C TRP A 116 -4.55 1.34 13.32
N VAL A 117 -4.31 2.65 13.33
CA VAL A 117 -4.50 3.49 14.52
C VAL A 117 -5.95 3.39 15.00
N LYS A 118 -6.92 3.52 14.08
CA LYS A 118 -8.34 3.43 14.43
C LYS A 118 -8.74 2.09 15.03
N LEU A 119 -8.19 1.00 14.51
CA LEU A 119 -8.42 -0.35 15.03
C LEU A 119 -7.71 -0.60 16.37
N SER A 120 -6.61 0.10 16.66
CA SER A 120 -5.93 -0.01 17.96
C SER A 120 -6.65 0.75 19.09
N GLU A 121 -7.50 1.71 18.74
CA GLU A 121 -8.33 2.48 19.67
C GLU A 121 -9.64 1.78 20.05
N ASN A 122 -10.00 0.70 19.35
CA ASN A 122 -11.30 0.03 19.41
C ASN A 122 -11.17 -1.37 20.01
#